data_AF-A0A9D7H0H7-F1
#
_entry.id   AF-A0A9D7H0H7-F1
#
_cell.length_a   1.000
_cell.length_b   1.000
_cell.length_c   1.000
_cell.angle_alpha   90.00
_cell.angle_beta   90.00
_cell.angle_gamma   90.00
#
_symmetry.space_group_name_H-M   'P 1'
#
loop_
_entity.id
_entity.type
_entity.pdbx_description
1 polymer ?
#
loop_
_entity_poly.entity_id
_entity_poly.type
_entity_poly.pdbx_seq_one_letter_code
_entity_poly.pdbx_strand_id
1 'polypeptide(L)'
;MRSPWHCSPRAEPPRLRSEPERLAKMPPPLRAFHEVLSPAWQAKAGAARVAKSCEVAAELAEKSNGVGDSSLASYAKALVAECEDPQRDEVESWLTRLHQRFEELARD
;
A
#
# COMPACT_ATOMS: atom_id res chain seq x y z
N MET A 1 -49.31 -6.75 -26.96
CA MET A 1 -48.96 -5.97 -25.76
C MET A 1 -48.04 -6.86 -24.91
N ARG A 2 -46.76 -6.48 -24.74
CA ARG A 2 -45.70 -7.32 -24.16
C ARG A 2 -45.57 -7.11 -22.65
N SER A 3 -45.23 -8.21 -21.97
CA SER A 3 -45.26 -8.50 -20.54
C SER A 3 -44.47 -7.57 -19.61
N PRO A 4 -44.86 -7.48 -18.31
CA PRO A 4 -44.12 -6.77 -17.29
C PRO A 4 -42.87 -7.56 -16.88
N TRP A 5 -41.70 -6.96 -17.09
CA TRP A 5 -40.44 -7.53 -16.60
C TRP A 5 -40.31 -7.22 -15.11
N HIS A 6 -40.35 -8.29 -14.31
CA HIS A 6 -39.87 -8.36 -12.95
C HIS A 6 -38.46 -7.75 -12.85
N CYS A 7 -38.30 -6.70 -12.05
CA CYS A 7 -36.99 -6.33 -11.51
C CYS A 7 -36.68 -7.31 -10.37
N SER A 8 -35.92 -8.37 -10.66
CA SER A 8 -35.26 -9.14 -9.61
C SER A 8 -34.29 -8.21 -8.86
N PRO A 9 -34.28 -8.20 -7.52
CA PRO A 9 -33.24 -7.48 -6.78
C PRO A 9 -31.90 -8.14 -7.11
N ARG A 10 -31.07 -7.40 -7.83
CA ARG A 10 -29.69 -7.77 -8.13
C ARG A 10 -28.99 -7.97 -6.79
N ALA A 11 -28.55 -9.19 -6.50
CA ALA A 11 -27.72 -9.49 -5.34
C ALA A 11 -26.56 -8.50 -5.29
N GLU A 12 -26.48 -7.69 -4.22
CA GLU A 12 -25.35 -6.81 -3.97
C GLU A 12 -24.08 -7.67 -3.94
N PRO A 13 -23.01 -7.32 -4.67
CA PRO A 13 -21.73 -7.96 -4.46
C PRO A 13 -21.35 -7.76 -2.98
N PRO A 14 -20.67 -8.73 -2.33
CA PRO A 14 -20.21 -8.54 -0.96
C PRO A 14 -19.41 -7.24 -0.92
N ARG A 15 -19.82 -6.29 -0.06
CA ARG A 15 -19.20 -4.97 0.03
C ARG A 15 -17.70 -5.18 0.18
N LEU A 16 -16.94 -4.87 -0.88
CA LEU A 16 -15.50 -4.65 -0.78
C LEU A 16 -15.36 -3.57 0.29
N ARG A 17 -14.87 -3.93 1.48
CA ARG A 17 -14.70 -2.97 2.58
C ARG A 17 -14.00 -1.74 2.02
N SER A 18 -14.64 -0.58 2.17
CA SER A 18 -14.06 0.68 1.74
C SER A 18 -12.72 0.85 2.45
N GLU A 19 -11.71 1.39 1.77
CA GLU A 19 -10.39 1.70 2.34
C GLU A 19 -10.47 2.30 3.77
N PRO A 20 -11.37 3.26 4.08
CA PRO A 20 -11.54 3.77 5.45
C PRO A 20 -11.93 2.71 6.51
N GLU A 21 -12.73 1.70 6.18
CA GLU A 21 -13.08 0.62 7.12
C GLU A 21 -11.92 -0.36 7.36
N ARG A 22 -11.02 -0.51 6.38
CA ARG A 22 -9.81 -1.32 6.55
C ARG A 22 -8.81 -0.60 7.46
N LEU A 23 -8.57 0.69 7.23
CA LEU A 23 -7.67 1.49 8.05
C LEU A 23 -8.12 1.59 9.52
N ALA A 24 -9.44 1.70 9.75
CA ALA A 24 -9.99 1.75 11.11
C ALA A 24 -9.72 0.48 11.93
N LYS A 25 -9.56 -0.68 11.27
CA LYS A 25 -9.29 -1.97 11.92
C LYS A 25 -7.80 -2.29 12.06
N MET A 26 -6.93 -1.58 11.36
CA MET A 26 -5.48 -1.79 11.45
C MET A 26 -4.93 -1.34 12.81
N PRO A 27 -3.95 -2.08 13.37
CA PRO A 27 -3.17 -1.62 14.50
C PRO A 27 -2.56 -0.23 14.24
N PRO A 28 -2.46 0.66 15.25
CA PRO A 28 -1.97 2.02 15.06
C PRO A 28 -0.62 2.12 14.33
N PRO A 29 0.40 1.26 14.61
CA PRO A 29 1.67 1.33 13.89
C PRO A 29 1.54 0.98 12.39
N LEU A 30 0.72 -0.01 12.06
CA LEU A 30 0.49 -0.42 10.67
C LEU A 30 -0.29 0.66 9.89
N ARG A 31 -1.22 1.35 10.55
CA ARG A 31 -1.93 2.48 9.97
C ARG A 31 -1.01 3.68 9.72
N ALA A 32 -0.17 4.03 10.69
CA ALA A 32 0.81 5.10 10.51
C ALA A 32 1.76 4.81 9.34
N PHE A 33 2.14 3.54 9.16
CA PHE A 33 2.91 3.12 8.01
C PHE A 33 2.15 3.29 6.69
N HIS A 34 0.86 2.89 6.65
CA HIS A 34 0.00 3.08 5.48
C HIS A 34 -0.13 4.55 5.06
N GLU A 35 -0.26 5.47 6.01
CA GLU A 35 -0.41 6.91 5.72
C GLU A 35 0.77 7.49 4.92
N VAL A 36 1.96 6.90 5.06
CA VAL A 36 3.17 7.26 4.31
C VAL A 36 3.28 6.48 3.01
N LEU A 37 2.97 5.18 3.04
CA LEU A 37 3.07 4.30 1.88
C LEU A 37 2.06 4.66 0.80
N SER A 38 0.83 4.95 1.19
CA SER A 38 -0.29 5.10 0.26
C SER A 38 -0.06 6.20 -0.79
N PRO A 39 0.38 7.42 -0.44
CA PRO A 39 0.71 8.45 -1.42
C PRO A 39 1.79 8.03 -2.44
N ALA A 40 2.82 7.29 -2.00
CA ALA A 40 3.86 6.78 -2.89
C ALA A 40 3.31 5.70 -3.82
N TRP A 41 2.51 4.77 -3.30
CA TRP A 41 1.92 3.69 -4.09
C TRP A 41 0.90 4.18 -5.13
N GLN A 42 0.06 5.13 -4.73
CA GLN A 42 -1.00 5.72 -5.56
C GLN A 42 -0.45 6.68 -6.63
N ALA A 43 0.81 7.11 -6.52
CA ALA A 43 1.47 7.86 -7.59
C ALA A 43 1.53 7.02 -8.89
N LYS A 44 1.47 7.72 -10.03
CA LYS A 44 1.59 7.09 -11.35
C LYS A 44 2.93 6.34 -11.44
N ALA A 45 2.86 5.08 -11.89
CA ALA A 45 4.01 4.22 -12.10
C ALA A 45 5.10 4.87 -12.97
N GLY A 46 6.36 4.46 -12.77
CA GLY A 46 7.54 5.10 -13.36
C GLY A 46 8.06 6.29 -12.53
N ALA A 47 8.63 7.28 -13.21
CA ALA A 47 9.40 8.36 -12.58
C ALA A 47 8.69 9.11 -11.43
N ALA A 48 7.36 9.33 -11.54
CA ALA A 48 6.60 10.01 -10.50
C ALA A 48 6.52 9.19 -9.20
N ARG A 49 6.25 7.89 -9.32
CA ARG A 49 6.26 6.96 -8.18
C ARG A 49 7.65 6.77 -7.60
N VAL A 50 8.69 6.67 -8.43
CA VAL A 50 10.08 6.60 -7.96
C VAL A 50 10.42 7.83 -7.14
N ALA A 51 10.15 9.03 -7.66
CA ALA A 51 10.39 10.28 -6.97
C ALA A 51 9.63 10.35 -5.63
N LYS A 52 8.35 10.00 -5.62
CA LYS A 52 7.53 10.02 -4.39
C LYS A 52 7.99 8.98 -3.37
N SER A 53 8.36 7.79 -3.83
CA SER A 53 8.88 6.72 -2.96
C SER A 53 10.18 7.14 -2.30
N CYS A 54 11.08 7.79 -3.04
CA CYS A 54 12.34 8.27 -2.49
C CYS A 54 12.18 9.48 -1.57
N GLU A 55 11.17 10.33 -1.79
CA GLU A 55 10.83 11.41 -0.85
C GLU A 55 10.43 10.87 0.53
N VAL A 56 9.73 9.73 0.57
CA VAL A 56 9.20 9.16 1.81
C VAL A 56 9.96 7.94 2.33
N ALA A 57 11.04 7.51 1.65
CA ALA A 57 11.72 6.25 1.95
C ALA A 57 12.26 6.19 3.40
N ALA A 58 12.84 7.30 3.88
CA ALA A 58 13.34 7.39 5.26
C ALA A 58 12.21 7.25 6.29
N GLU A 59 11.06 7.89 6.03
CA GLU A 59 9.89 7.81 6.92
C GLU A 59 9.25 6.41 6.90
N LEU A 60 9.19 5.77 5.73
CA LEU A 60 8.80 4.35 5.63
C LEU A 60 9.72 3.45 6.44
N ALA A 61 11.04 3.66 6.36
CA ALA A 61 12.01 2.91 7.13
C ALA A 61 11.80 3.11 8.65
N GLU A 62 11.60 4.34 9.11
CA GLU A 62 11.31 4.62 10.52
C GLU A 62 10.04 3.90 10.99
N LYS A 63 8.91 4.12 10.29
CA LYS A 63 7.61 3.57 10.69
C LYS A 63 7.54 2.06 10.57
N SER A 64 8.26 1.45 9.63
CA SER A 64 8.33 -0.02 9.49
C SER A 64 8.85 -0.71 10.76
N ASN A 65 9.75 -0.07 11.52
CA ASN A 65 10.24 -0.62 12.79
C ASN A 65 9.14 -0.67 13.86
N GLY A 66 8.22 0.31 13.85
CA GLY A 66 7.08 0.36 14.76
C GLY A 66 6.02 -0.72 14.48
N VAL A 67 5.98 -1.25 13.26
CA VAL A 67 5.08 -2.37 12.89
C VAL A 67 5.54 -3.68 13.52
N GLY A 68 6.84 -3.84 13.80
CA GLY A 68 7.39 -5.07 14.39
C GLY A 68 7.60 -6.22 13.39
N ASP A 69 7.45 -5.96 12.08
CA ASP A 69 7.71 -6.95 11.03
C ASP A 69 9.11 -6.80 10.44
N SER A 70 9.92 -7.85 10.58
CA SER A 70 11.33 -7.83 10.14
C SER A 70 11.47 -7.75 8.62
N SER A 71 10.55 -8.36 7.87
CA SER A 71 10.56 -8.33 6.39
C SER A 71 10.22 -6.93 5.89
N LEU A 72 9.17 -6.30 6.43
CA LEU A 72 8.76 -4.94 6.12
C LEU A 72 9.89 -3.95 6.41
N ALA A 73 10.55 -4.08 7.58
CA ALA A 73 11.69 -3.24 7.93
C ALA A 73 12.89 -3.44 6.99
N SER A 74 13.14 -4.68 6.57
CA SER A 74 14.22 -4.99 5.62
C SER A 74 13.94 -4.40 4.23
N TYR A 75 12.69 -4.51 3.75
CA TYR A 75 12.29 -3.92 2.47
C TYR A 75 12.34 -2.39 2.49
N ALA A 76 11.96 -1.76 3.60
CA ALA A 76 12.01 -0.31 3.73
C ALA A 76 13.47 0.20 3.71
N LYS A 77 14.40 -0.52 4.36
CA LYS A 77 15.83 -0.20 4.28
C LYS A 77 16.40 -0.40 2.88
N ALA A 78 16.01 -1.47 2.19
CA ALA A 78 16.43 -1.71 0.82
C ALA A 78 15.91 -0.61 -0.13
N LEU A 79 14.67 -0.15 0.07
CA LEU A 79 14.11 0.99 -0.66
C LEU A 79 14.91 2.28 -0.41
N VAL A 80 15.35 2.55 0.83
CA VAL A 80 16.22 3.70 1.14
C VAL A 80 17.54 3.61 0.38
N ALA A 81 18.22 2.46 0.46
CA ALA A 81 19.50 2.26 -0.23
C ALA A 81 19.36 2.41 -1.76
N GLU A 82 18.28 1.89 -2.34
CA GLU A 82 18.00 2.01 -3.77
C GLU A 82 17.72 3.46 -4.20
N CYS A 83 17.14 4.28 -3.32
CA CYS A 83 16.92 5.70 -3.61
C CYS A 83 18.21 6.54 -3.60
N GLU A 84 19.27 6.04 -2.97
CA GLU A 84 20.62 6.61 -3.01
C GLU A 84 21.39 6.17 -4.26
N ASP A 85 20.97 5.06 -4.89
CA ASP A 85 21.52 4.63 -6.18
C ASP A 85 21.16 5.66 -7.28
N PRO A 86 22.12 6.04 -8.15
CA PRO A 86 21.86 7.00 -9.22
C PRO A 86 20.92 6.46 -10.31
N GLN A 87 20.83 5.15 -10.48
CA GLN A 87 20.00 4.51 -11.50
C GLN A 87 18.56 4.30 -11.03
N ARG A 88 18.36 3.95 -9.75
CA ARG A 88 17.03 3.76 -9.12
C ARG A 88 16.15 2.73 -9.81
N ASP A 89 16.76 1.77 -10.50
CA ASP A 89 16.06 0.80 -11.34
C ASP A 89 15.18 -0.15 -10.50
N GLU A 90 15.52 -0.40 -9.23
CA GLU A 90 14.77 -1.30 -8.35
C GLU A 90 13.81 -0.60 -7.39
N VAL A 91 13.64 0.74 -7.44
CA VAL A 91 12.75 1.45 -6.50
C VAL A 91 11.31 0.93 -6.57
N GLU A 92 10.78 0.73 -7.78
CA GLU A 92 9.42 0.19 -7.95
C GLU A 92 9.31 -1.27 -7.50
N SER A 93 10.37 -2.06 -7.69
CA SER A 93 10.47 -3.45 -7.24
C SER A 93 10.39 -3.53 -5.70
N TRP A 94 11.19 -2.71 -5.01
CA TRP A 94 11.17 -2.63 -3.55
C TRP A 94 9.86 -2.05 -3.01
N LEU A 95 9.32 -1.00 -3.62
CA LEU A 95 8.02 -0.45 -3.23
C LEU A 95 6.91 -1.50 -3.36
N THR A 96 6.92 -2.30 -4.44
CA THR A 96 5.95 -3.37 -4.65
C THR A 96 6.03 -4.42 -3.56
N ARG A 97 7.24 -4.88 -3.19
CA ARG A 97 7.43 -5.85 -2.10
C ARG A 97 6.96 -5.29 -0.77
N LEU A 98 7.24 -4.02 -0.51
CA LEU A 98 6.84 -3.32 0.70
C LEU A 98 5.31 -3.17 0.79
N HIS A 99 4.64 -2.83 -0.32
CA HIS A 99 3.18 -2.78 -0.39
C HIS A 99 2.53 -4.16 -0.25
N GLN A 100 3.10 -5.19 -0.88
CA GLN A 100 2.60 -6.57 -0.72
C GLN A 100 2.71 -7.03 0.73
N ARG A 101 3.85 -6.79 1.38
CA ARG A 101 4.03 -7.17 2.79
C ARG A 101 3.08 -6.42 3.71
N PHE A 102 2.84 -5.14 3.46
CA PHE A 102 1.82 -4.37 4.16
C PHE A 102 0.42 -4.99 3.99
N GLU A 103 0.02 -5.34 2.77
CA GLU A 103 -1.28 -5.95 2.47
C GLU A 103 -1.47 -7.31 3.15
N GLU A 104 -0.41 -8.10 3.31
CA GLU A 104 -0.42 -9.34 4.11
C GLU A 104 -0.71 -9.04 5.58
N LEU A 105 0.07 -8.13 6.19
CA LEU A 105 -0.08 -7.74 7.60
C LEU A 105 -1.43 -7.08 7.89
N ALA A 106 -2.05 -6.45 6.91
CA ALA A 106 -3.35 -5.82 7.03
C ALA A 106 -4.54 -6.80 6.93
N ARG A 107 -4.29 -8.05 6.51
CA ARG A 107 -5.31 -9.11 6.39
C ARG A 107 -5.37 -10.02 7.60
N ASP A 108 -4.25 -10.23 8.28
CA ASP A 108 -4.14 -10.90 9.58
C ASP A 108 -4.83 -10.10 10.70
#